data_AF-A0A1G9GXX8-F1
#
_entry.id   AF-A0A1G9GXX8-F1
#
_cell.length_a   1.000
_cell.length_b   1.000
_cell.length_c   1.000
_cell.angle_alpha   90.00
_cell.angle_beta   90.00
_cell.angle_gamma   90.00
#
_symmetry.space_group_name_H-M   'P 1'
#
loop_
_entity.id
_entity.type
_entity.pdbx_description
1 polymer ?
#
loop_
_entity_poly.entity_id
_entity_poly.type
_entity_poly.pdbx_seq_one_letter_code
_entity_poly.pdbx_strand_id
1 'polypeptide(L)'
;MRIKRSLTTGLAAAAGTAAVLALAAPAQAAEVIILVDRDQIPTTAEEFGTHSCEGLTEPSDDHDYWIFRLPAEAEAEGGFIDITATYADATGSERTRTMGVHGGVLGADSAYVTAPTGWTLLDADALVEDPAEGATFDLDRTCLGAPTEEPSATEEPTSPSEEPSTSGEESPSAGESSSPTGPILPVTGLPLGTAFVTAAALAAAGAALLLILRRRESQES
;
A
#
# COMPACT_ATOMS: atom_id res chain seq x y z
N MET A 1 -63.98 -70.41 -7.09
CA MET A 1 -63.68 -69.44 -6.00
C MET A 1 -62.35 -69.83 -5.37
N ARG A 2 -61.48 -68.84 -5.11
CA ARG A 2 -60.09 -68.90 -4.57
C ARG A 2 -58.94 -69.05 -5.57
N ILE A 3 -58.50 -67.85 -5.96
CA ILE A 3 -57.18 -67.45 -6.49
C ILE A 3 -56.09 -67.74 -5.45
N LYS A 4 -54.92 -68.27 -5.85
CA LYS A 4 -53.64 -67.93 -5.20
C LYS A 4 -52.51 -67.79 -6.24
N ARG A 5 -51.94 -66.59 -6.24
CA ARG A 5 -50.85 -66.04 -7.04
C ARG A 5 -49.49 -66.50 -6.49
N SER A 6 -48.48 -66.60 -7.35
CA SER A 6 -47.12 -66.11 -7.04
C SER A 6 -46.32 -65.94 -8.33
N LEU A 7 -46.32 -64.71 -8.86
CA LEU A 7 -45.38 -64.25 -9.88
C LEU A 7 -44.30 -63.39 -9.20
N THR A 8 -43.11 -63.47 -9.80
CA THR A 8 -42.07 -62.43 -9.94
C THR A 8 -41.28 -62.00 -8.71
N THR A 9 -40.07 -62.56 -8.64
CA THR A 9 -38.87 -62.01 -8.01
C THR A 9 -38.61 -60.60 -8.55
N GLY A 10 -38.75 -59.59 -7.68
CA GLY A 10 -38.47 -58.19 -8.00
C GLY A 10 -36.97 -57.91 -8.02
N LEU A 11 -36.49 -57.38 -9.13
CA LEU A 11 -35.13 -56.87 -9.34
C LEU A 11 -35.12 -55.35 -9.09
N ALA A 12 -34.17 -54.91 -8.26
CA ALA A 12 -33.46 -53.63 -8.22
C ALA A 12 -34.21 -52.27 -8.29
N ALA A 13 -33.92 -51.40 -7.31
CA ALA A 13 -33.38 -50.04 -7.51
C ALA A 13 -33.24 -49.34 -6.14
N ALA A 14 -32.05 -49.41 -5.53
CA ALA A 14 -31.73 -48.50 -4.43
C ALA A 14 -31.26 -47.17 -5.04
N ALA A 15 -32.17 -46.19 -5.10
CA ALA A 15 -31.85 -44.83 -5.47
C ALA A 15 -30.98 -44.18 -4.39
N GLY A 16 -29.66 -44.26 -4.55
CA GLY A 16 -28.70 -43.52 -3.72
C GLY A 16 -28.55 -42.10 -4.27
N THR A 17 -29.26 -41.13 -3.69
CA THR A 17 -28.99 -39.70 -3.94
C THR A 17 -27.68 -39.32 -3.26
N ALA A 18 -26.57 -39.32 -3.99
CA ALA A 18 -25.33 -38.70 -3.57
C ALA A 18 -25.58 -37.19 -3.45
N ALA A 19 -25.86 -36.71 -2.25
CA ALA A 19 -25.94 -35.28 -1.95
C ALA A 19 -24.52 -34.70 -1.98
N VAL A 20 -24.08 -34.24 -3.16
CA VAL A 20 -22.92 -33.37 -3.27
C VAL A 20 -23.37 -32.02 -2.71
N LEU A 21 -23.08 -31.78 -1.43
CA LEU A 21 -23.10 -30.43 -0.88
C LEU A 21 -21.93 -29.69 -1.53
N ALA A 22 -22.19 -29.09 -2.69
CA ALA A 22 -21.35 -28.05 -3.24
C ALA A 22 -21.41 -26.88 -2.25
N LEU A 23 -20.43 -26.84 -1.34
CA LEU A 23 -20.15 -25.67 -0.55
C LEU A 23 -19.71 -24.61 -1.56
N ALA A 24 -20.65 -23.76 -1.99
CA ALA A 24 -20.32 -22.50 -2.63
C ALA A 24 -19.56 -21.69 -1.58
N ALA A 25 -18.24 -21.84 -1.55
CA ALA A 25 -17.40 -20.87 -0.88
C ALA A 25 -17.68 -19.53 -1.60
N PRO A 26 -18.01 -18.45 -0.87
CA PRO A 26 -18.03 -17.14 -1.49
C PRO A 26 -16.67 -16.94 -2.17
N ALA A 27 -16.68 -16.53 -3.43
CA ALA A 27 -15.49 -16.00 -4.08
C ALA A 27 -15.15 -14.74 -3.29
N GLN A 28 -14.28 -14.89 -2.30
CA GLN A 28 -13.71 -13.78 -1.56
C GLN A 28 -12.72 -13.14 -2.53
N ALA A 29 -12.91 -11.86 -2.81
CA ALA A 29 -11.95 -11.11 -3.59
C ALA A 29 -10.60 -11.15 -2.87
N ALA A 30 -9.56 -11.61 -3.58
CA ALA A 30 -8.24 -11.78 -3.03
C ALA A 30 -7.54 -10.42 -2.96
N GLU A 31 -7.26 -9.96 -1.75
CA GLU A 31 -6.44 -8.76 -1.55
C GLU A 31 -4.96 -9.14 -1.68
N VAL A 32 -4.25 -8.49 -2.60
CA VAL A 32 -2.84 -8.77 -2.88
C VAL A 32 -2.04 -7.47 -2.93
N ILE A 33 -0.82 -7.50 -2.41
CA ILE A 33 0.12 -6.38 -2.50
C ILE A 33 0.83 -6.47 -3.86
N ILE A 34 0.69 -5.42 -4.66
CA ILE A 34 1.44 -5.20 -5.90
C ILE A 34 2.44 -4.06 -5.73
N LEU A 35 3.46 -4.02 -6.59
CA LEU A 35 4.54 -3.04 -6.52
C LEU A 35 4.43 -2.05 -7.68
N VAL A 36 4.95 -0.83 -7.47
CA VAL A 36 5.14 0.15 -8.54
C VAL A 36 6.14 -0.37 -9.58
N ASP A 37 5.97 0.02 -10.84
CA ASP A 37 6.97 -0.23 -11.87
C ASP A 37 8.32 0.39 -11.48
N ARG A 38 9.34 -0.48 -11.41
CA ARG A 38 10.70 -0.13 -10.99
C ARG A 38 11.42 0.75 -12.00
N ASP A 39 10.97 0.79 -13.26
CA ASP A 39 11.58 1.64 -14.28
C ASP A 39 11.22 3.13 -14.11
N GLN A 40 10.24 3.44 -13.25
CA GLN A 40 9.77 4.80 -12.97
C GLN A 40 10.30 5.38 -11.65
N ILE A 41 11.14 4.62 -10.92
CA ILE A 41 11.73 5.03 -9.64
C ILE A 41 13.24 4.73 -9.61
N PRO A 42 14.04 5.49 -8.84
CA PRO A 42 13.64 6.64 -8.03
C PRO A 42 13.28 7.87 -8.88
N THR A 43 12.30 8.67 -8.45
CA THR A 43 11.88 9.89 -9.16
C THR A 43 11.44 10.99 -8.19
N THR A 44 11.90 12.21 -8.42
CA THR A 44 11.26 13.39 -7.81
C THR A 44 9.99 13.75 -8.57
N ALA A 45 9.13 14.57 -7.95
CA ALA A 45 7.91 15.03 -8.62
C ALA A 45 8.23 15.97 -9.81
N GLU A 46 9.28 16.78 -9.69
CA GLU A 46 9.75 17.71 -10.71
C GLU A 46 10.40 17.00 -11.91
N GLU A 47 11.12 15.90 -11.70
CA GLU A 47 11.77 15.17 -12.79
C GLU A 47 10.79 14.36 -13.65
N PHE A 48 9.60 14.07 -13.14
CA PHE A 48 8.63 13.26 -13.85
C PHE A 48 8.01 14.04 -15.03
N GLY A 49 7.96 13.45 -16.23
CA GLY A 49 7.64 14.22 -17.45
C GLY A 49 6.23 14.82 -17.53
N THR A 50 5.26 14.33 -16.75
CA THR A 50 3.85 14.77 -16.81
C THR A 50 3.41 15.39 -15.50
N HIS A 51 3.07 16.68 -15.51
CA HIS A 51 2.60 17.40 -14.34
C HIS A 51 1.12 17.82 -14.47
N SER A 52 0.25 17.31 -13.61
CA SER A 52 -1.15 17.74 -13.50
C SER A 52 -1.74 17.39 -12.15
N CYS A 53 -2.44 18.35 -11.55
CA CYS A 53 -3.17 18.20 -10.28
C CYS A 53 -4.65 17.82 -10.49
N GLU A 54 -5.05 17.46 -11.71
CA GLU A 54 -6.43 17.10 -12.01
C GLU A 54 -6.90 15.87 -11.22
N GLY A 55 -8.02 16.01 -10.53
CA GLY A 55 -8.62 14.98 -9.68
C GLY A 55 -8.27 15.10 -8.19
N LEU A 56 -7.26 15.89 -7.83
CA LEU A 56 -6.93 16.16 -6.43
C LEU A 56 -7.89 17.20 -5.84
N THR A 57 -8.38 16.95 -4.63
CA THR A 57 -9.16 17.94 -3.86
C THR A 57 -8.19 18.79 -3.06
N GLU A 58 -8.04 20.06 -3.44
CA GLU A 58 -7.24 21.06 -2.72
C GLU A 58 -5.80 20.58 -2.42
N PRO A 59 -4.96 20.37 -3.47
CA PRO A 59 -3.56 20.04 -3.24
C PRO A 59 -2.87 21.17 -2.47
N SER A 60 -2.06 20.80 -1.48
CA SER A 60 -1.31 21.75 -0.66
C SER A 60 -0.10 22.25 -1.41
N ASP A 61 0.20 23.54 -1.27
CA ASP A 61 1.33 24.17 -1.92
C ASP A 61 2.68 23.67 -1.38
N ASP A 62 2.76 23.12 -0.16
CA ASP A 62 4.00 22.64 0.46
C ASP A 62 4.28 21.15 0.21
N HIS A 63 3.47 20.50 -0.64
CA HIS A 63 3.55 19.07 -0.88
C HIS A 63 3.55 18.73 -2.37
N ASP A 64 4.39 17.77 -2.72
CA ASP A 64 4.35 17.09 -3.99
C ASP A 64 3.42 15.87 -3.92
N TYR A 65 2.80 15.55 -5.05
CA TYR A 65 1.88 14.44 -5.21
C TYR A 65 2.34 13.55 -6.36
N TRP A 66 2.31 12.24 -6.14
CA TRP A 66 2.55 11.20 -7.16
C TRP A 66 1.25 10.44 -7.36
N ILE A 67 0.71 10.47 -8.57
CA ILE A 67 -0.57 9.86 -8.93
C ILE A 67 -0.27 8.60 -9.72
N PHE A 68 -0.74 7.47 -9.22
CA PHE A 68 -0.57 6.14 -9.79
C PHE A 68 -1.85 5.65 -10.47
N ARG A 69 -1.69 4.78 -11.47
CA ARG A 69 -2.78 4.10 -12.15
C ARG A 69 -2.52 2.60 -12.24
N LEU A 70 -3.57 1.79 -12.09
CA LEU A 70 -3.56 0.37 -12.44
C LEU A 70 -3.58 0.22 -13.97
N PRO A 71 -2.72 -0.61 -14.58
CA PRO A 71 -2.72 -0.79 -16.03
C PRO A 71 -4.05 -1.37 -16.48
N ALA A 72 -4.53 -0.97 -17.67
CA ALA A 72 -5.83 -1.41 -18.18
C ALA A 72 -5.89 -2.93 -18.39
N GLU A 73 -4.76 -3.54 -18.76
CA GLU A 73 -4.59 -5.00 -18.85
C GLU A 73 -4.57 -5.73 -17.51
N ALA A 74 -4.51 -5.04 -16.36
CA ALA A 74 -4.62 -5.71 -15.08
C ALA A 74 -5.98 -6.39 -14.92
N GLU A 75 -7.02 -6.00 -15.69
CA GLU A 75 -8.42 -6.47 -15.61
C GLU A 75 -8.85 -6.78 -14.17
N ALA A 76 -8.27 -6.07 -13.21
CA ALA A 76 -8.59 -6.21 -11.82
C ALA A 76 -9.96 -5.56 -11.74
N GLU A 77 -11.00 -6.38 -11.64
CA GLU A 77 -12.33 -5.88 -11.30
C GLU A 77 -12.26 -5.08 -9.98
N GLY A 78 -11.22 -5.31 -9.18
CA GLY A 78 -10.91 -4.59 -7.97
C GLY A 78 -9.99 -3.38 -8.14
N GLY A 79 -10.17 -2.42 -7.23
CA GLY A 79 -9.43 -1.17 -7.21
C GLY A 79 -8.33 -1.11 -6.16
N PHE A 80 -7.65 0.03 -6.09
CA PHE A 80 -6.77 0.35 -4.96
C PHE A 80 -7.55 0.33 -3.64
N ILE A 81 -7.05 -0.45 -2.67
CA ILE A 81 -7.55 -0.48 -1.29
C ILE A 81 -6.70 0.44 -0.41
N ASP A 82 -5.37 0.30 -0.48
CA ASP A 82 -4.41 1.09 0.29
C ASP A 82 -3.13 1.28 -0.52
N ILE A 83 -2.37 2.33 -0.23
CA ILE A 83 -1.09 2.61 -0.86
C ILE A 83 -0.06 3.10 0.16
N THR A 84 1.13 2.51 0.09
CA THR A 84 2.30 2.87 0.89
C THR A 84 3.42 3.29 -0.03
N ALA A 85 4.07 4.40 0.29
CA ALA A 85 5.22 4.91 -0.45
C ALA A 85 6.40 5.13 0.48
N THR A 86 7.60 4.86 -0.04
CA THR A 86 8.87 5.15 0.60
C THR A 86 9.60 6.22 -0.18
N TYR A 87 10.12 7.22 0.53
CA TYR A 87 10.76 8.40 -0.02
C TYR A 87 12.15 8.60 0.57
N ALA A 88 13.04 9.27 -0.16
CA ALA A 88 14.17 9.99 0.41
C ALA A 88 13.73 11.43 0.70
N ASP A 89 13.91 11.87 1.95
CA ASP A 89 13.74 13.28 2.30
C ASP A 89 14.90 14.14 1.74
N ALA A 90 14.81 15.46 1.91
CA ALA A 90 15.84 16.40 1.42
C ALA A 90 17.26 16.14 1.99
N THR A 91 17.39 15.34 3.05
CA THR A 91 18.68 14.93 3.63
C THR A 91 19.18 13.59 3.10
N GLY A 92 18.38 12.91 2.26
CA GLY A 92 18.63 11.55 1.78
C GLY A 92 18.18 10.45 2.74
N SER A 93 17.45 10.79 3.81
CA SER A 93 16.97 9.79 4.78
C SER A 93 15.66 9.17 4.30
N GLU A 94 15.55 7.84 4.41
CA GLU A 94 14.34 7.11 4.01
C GLU A 94 13.16 7.36 4.95
N ARG A 95 11.98 7.56 4.37
CA ARG A 95 10.71 7.81 5.06
C ARG A 95 9.59 7.03 4.40
N THR A 96 8.88 6.22 5.16
CA THR A 96 7.69 5.49 4.65
C THR A 96 6.42 6.18 5.13
N ARG A 97 5.44 6.31 4.23
CA ARG A 97 4.10 6.83 4.52
C ARG A 97 3.05 5.93 3.89
N THR A 98 2.05 5.56 4.68
CA THR A 98 0.86 4.83 4.24
C THR A 98 -0.33 5.80 4.26
N MET A 99 -1.08 5.86 3.16
CA MET A 99 -2.23 6.76 3.07
C MET A 99 -3.49 6.16 3.74
N GLY A 100 -3.48 4.85 4.00
CA GLY A 100 -4.54 4.12 4.67
C GLY A 100 -5.71 3.84 3.72
N VAL A 101 -6.63 2.99 4.18
CA VAL A 101 -7.75 2.38 3.42
C VAL A 101 -8.63 3.36 2.59
N HIS A 102 -8.56 4.67 2.85
CA HIS A 102 -9.29 5.69 2.06
C HIS A 102 -8.48 6.96 1.79
N GLY A 103 -7.23 7.05 2.26
CA GLY A 103 -6.37 8.17 1.91
C GLY A 103 -5.70 7.88 0.58
N GLY A 104 -5.63 8.87 -0.30
CA GLY A 104 -4.94 8.70 -1.58
C GLY A 104 -5.77 8.10 -2.72
N VAL A 105 -6.84 7.35 -2.47
CA VAL A 105 -7.62 6.74 -3.58
C VAL A 105 -8.49 7.78 -4.30
N LEU A 106 -8.34 7.91 -5.62
CA LEU A 106 -9.07 8.87 -6.48
C LEU A 106 -10.21 8.22 -7.27
N GLY A 107 -10.22 6.90 -7.35
CA GLY A 107 -11.19 6.11 -8.13
C GLY A 107 -10.86 4.63 -8.03
N ALA A 108 -11.46 3.82 -8.89
CA ALA A 108 -11.18 2.38 -8.91
C ALA A 108 -9.72 2.10 -9.34
N ASP A 109 -9.26 2.79 -10.38
CA ASP A 109 -7.97 2.52 -11.03
C ASP A 109 -6.86 3.51 -10.65
N SER A 110 -7.15 4.51 -9.81
CA SER A 110 -6.22 5.61 -9.56
C SER A 110 -6.07 5.91 -8.07
N ALA A 111 -4.83 6.11 -7.62
CA ALA A 111 -4.49 6.52 -6.27
C ALA A 111 -3.35 7.54 -6.27
N TYR A 112 -3.13 8.26 -5.18
CA TYR A 112 -2.04 9.19 -4.99
C TYR A 112 -1.38 9.02 -3.64
N VAL A 113 -0.14 9.44 -3.58
CA VAL A 113 0.63 9.61 -2.35
C VAL A 113 1.21 11.02 -2.33
N THR A 114 1.56 11.50 -1.14
CA THR A 114 2.07 12.86 -0.96
C THR A 114 3.24 12.92 0.01
N ALA A 115 4.19 13.81 -0.30
CA ALA A 115 5.35 14.13 0.51
C ALA A 115 5.67 15.63 0.43
N PRO A 116 6.40 16.20 1.41
CA PRO A 116 6.87 17.57 1.31
C PRO A 116 7.67 17.80 0.03
N THR A 117 7.61 19.02 -0.51
CA THR A 117 8.27 19.36 -1.77
C THR A 117 9.76 19.02 -1.76
N GLY A 118 10.24 18.48 -2.89
CA GLY A 118 11.65 18.12 -3.10
C GLY A 118 12.06 16.75 -2.55
N TRP A 119 11.11 15.93 -2.09
CA TRP A 119 11.36 14.53 -1.75
C TRP A 119 11.44 13.67 -3.01
N THR A 120 12.20 12.58 -2.95
CA THR A 120 12.32 11.60 -4.04
C THR A 120 11.52 10.35 -3.69
N LEU A 121 10.61 9.91 -4.55
CA LEU A 121 9.94 8.62 -4.42
C LEU A 121 10.95 7.50 -4.72
N LEU A 122 11.15 6.60 -3.77
CA LEU A 122 12.08 5.47 -3.88
C LEU A 122 11.38 4.14 -4.13
N ASP A 123 10.20 3.95 -3.55
CA ASP A 123 9.40 2.74 -3.68
C ASP A 123 7.92 3.04 -3.43
N ALA A 124 7.04 2.20 -3.95
CA ALA A 124 5.63 2.19 -3.57
C ALA A 124 5.04 0.79 -3.74
N ASP A 125 4.18 0.43 -2.80
CA ASP A 125 3.39 -0.80 -2.80
C ASP A 125 1.93 -0.46 -2.54
N ALA A 126 1.03 -1.25 -3.13
CA ALA A 126 -0.39 -1.02 -3.01
C ALA A 126 -1.13 -2.33 -2.74
N LEU A 127 -2.09 -2.28 -1.83
CA LEU A 127 -3.04 -3.34 -1.61
C LEU A 127 -4.17 -3.19 -2.63
N VAL A 128 -4.37 -4.20 -3.47
CA VAL A 128 -5.35 -4.18 -4.56
C VAL A 128 -6.26 -5.41 -4.46
N GLU A 129 -7.53 -5.22 -4.80
CA GLU A 129 -8.52 -6.29 -4.86
C GLU A 129 -8.41 -7.06 -6.19
N ASP A 130 -8.27 -8.38 -6.12
CA ASP A 130 -8.19 -9.32 -7.26
C ASP A 130 -7.26 -8.90 -8.41
N PRO A 131 -5.99 -8.51 -8.17
CA PRO A 131 -5.10 -8.16 -9.26
C PRO A 131 -4.67 -9.41 -10.06
N ALA A 132 -4.35 -9.21 -11.34
CA ALA A 132 -3.70 -10.24 -12.15
C ALA A 132 -2.37 -10.71 -11.53
N GLU A 133 -2.01 -11.97 -11.77
CA GLU A 133 -0.75 -12.53 -11.25
C GLU A 133 0.46 -11.73 -11.78
N GLY A 134 1.29 -11.23 -10.85
CA GLY A 134 2.46 -10.44 -11.19
C GLY A 134 2.16 -9.01 -11.66
N ALA A 135 0.94 -8.51 -11.43
CA ALA A 135 0.59 -7.14 -11.74
C ALA A 135 1.49 -6.12 -11.01
N THR A 136 1.75 -5.02 -11.69
CA THR A 136 2.38 -3.80 -11.18
C THR A 136 1.45 -2.62 -11.43
N PHE A 137 1.79 -1.46 -10.89
CA PHE A 137 1.10 -0.21 -11.20
C PHE A 137 2.08 0.87 -11.61
N ASP A 138 1.60 1.83 -12.40
CA ASP A 138 2.43 2.85 -13.02
C ASP A 138 2.21 4.21 -12.35
N LEU A 139 3.26 4.99 -12.21
CA LEU A 139 3.20 6.43 -12.00
C LEU A 139 2.68 7.09 -13.30
N ASP A 140 1.49 7.68 -13.23
CA ASP A 140 0.82 8.33 -14.38
C ASP A 140 1.25 9.79 -14.52
N ARG A 141 1.28 10.50 -13.39
CA ARG A 141 1.58 11.94 -13.33
C ARG A 141 1.99 12.37 -11.94
N THR A 142 2.60 13.54 -11.86
CA THR A 142 2.91 14.22 -10.60
C THR A 142 2.17 15.56 -10.53
N CYS A 143 2.01 16.10 -9.33
CA CYS A 143 1.54 17.45 -9.10
C CYS A 143 2.49 18.09 -8.10
N LEU A 144 3.20 19.13 -8.54
CA LEU A 144 4.18 19.80 -7.70
C LEU A 144 3.47 20.72 -6.72
N GLY A 145 3.97 20.76 -5.49
CA GLY A 145 3.72 21.88 -4.60
C GLY A 145 4.36 23.15 -5.15
N ALA A 146 3.83 24.32 -4.77
CA ALA A 146 4.58 25.54 -4.98
C ALA A 146 5.91 25.44 -4.20
N PRO A 147 7.05 25.83 -4.78
CA PRO A 147 8.24 25.97 -3.97
C PRO A 147 7.89 26.92 -2.83
N THR A 148 8.13 26.49 -1.58
CA THR A 148 8.06 27.41 -0.44
C THR A 148 9.11 28.47 -0.72
N GLU A 149 8.69 29.61 -1.29
CA GLU A 149 9.53 30.78 -1.34
C GLU A 149 9.89 31.07 0.12
N GLU A 150 11.16 30.85 0.50
CA GLU A 150 11.68 31.45 1.72
C GLU A 150 11.26 32.92 1.67
N PRO A 151 10.66 33.48 2.74
CA PRO A 151 10.18 34.85 2.70
C PRO A 151 11.35 35.73 2.30
N SER A 152 11.32 36.24 1.06
CA SER A 152 12.27 37.24 0.59
C SER A 152 12.11 38.43 1.51
N ALA A 153 13.00 38.54 2.49
CA ALA A 153 13.18 39.73 3.30
C ALA A 153 13.73 40.84 2.39
N THR A 154 12.88 41.44 1.57
CA THR A 154 13.23 42.62 0.78
C THR A 154 11.98 43.49 0.59
N GLU A 155 11.62 44.22 1.64
CA GLU A 155 11.23 45.61 1.44
C GLU A 155 12.32 46.49 2.05
N GLU A 156 13.08 47.13 1.17
CA GLU A 156 14.06 48.15 1.51
C GLU A 156 13.38 49.33 2.24
N PRO A 157 14.07 49.94 3.23
CA PRO A 157 13.57 51.13 3.90
C PRO A 157 13.53 52.32 2.94
N THR A 158 12.40 53.03 2.92
CA THR A 158 12.29 54.35 2.29
C THR A 158 13.29 55.31 2.93
N SER A 159 14.24 55.77 2.11
CA SER A 159 15.29 56.74 2.42
C SER A 159 14.75 58.06 2.98
N PRO A 160 15.28 58.57 4.11
CA PRO A 160 15.37 60.00 4.35
C PRO A 160 16.77 60.51 3.97
N SER A 161 16.76 61.70 3.39
CA SER A 161 17.88 62.56 3.00
C SER A 161 18.94 62.79 4.10
N GLU A 162 20.19 62.98 3.66
CA GLU A 162 21.22 63.95 4.12
C GLU A 162 22.65 63.35 4.28
N GLU A 163 23.59 64.00 3.58
CA GLU A 163 25.06 63.86 3.63
C GLU A 163 25.66 64.43 4.95
N PRO A 164 27.00 64.49 5.15
CA PRO A 164 28.08 63.50 4.98
C PRO A 164 28.98 63.37 6.24
N SER A 165 30.01 62.51 6.12
CA SER A 165 31.28 62.46 6.88
C SER A 165 31.28 61.77 8.25
N THR A 166 32.07 60.69 8.37
CA THR A 166 33.30 60.68 9.22
C THR A 166 34.08 59.36 9.07
N SER A 167 35.40 59.50 8.94
CA SER A 167 36.40 58.42 9.06
C SER A 167 36.37 57.78 10.45
N GLY A 168 36.58 56.47 10.51
CA GLY A 168 36.81 55.74 11.75
C GLY A 168 37.43 54.37 11.48
N GLU A 169 38.65 54.22 11.96
CA GLU A 169 39.60 53.11 11.85
C GLU A 169 39.25 51.91 12.76
N GLU A 170 39.98 50.79 12.57
CA GLU A 170 40.20 49.68 13.54
C GLU A 170 39.04 48.69 13.78
N SER A 171 39.18 47.37 14.01
CA SER A 171 40.28 46.39 14.15
C SER A 171 39.58 44.99 14.22
N PRO A 172 40.25 43.85 13.96
CA PRO A 172 39.59 42.55 13.85
C PRO A 172 39.41 41.87 15.22
N SER A 173 38.35 41.10 15.40
CA SER A 173 38.24 40.19 16.54
C SER A 173 37.80 38.80 16.10
N ALA A 174 38.70 37.85 16.34
CA ALA A 174 38.49 36.42 16.28
C ALA A 174 37.74 35.92 17.52
N GLY A 175 37.05 34.79 17.38
CA GLY A 175 36.50 33.98 18.47
C GLY A 175 35.75 32.80 17.86
N GLU A 176 36.43 31.70 17.57
CA GLU A 176 36.59 30.53 18.45
C GLU A 176 35.28 29.87 18.90
N SER A 177 35.12 28.65 18.37
CA SER A 177 34.86 27.41 19.12
C SER A 177 33.62 27.33 20.01
N SER A 178 32.70 26.43 19.64
CA SER A 178 32.16 25.41 20.56
C SER A 178 31.38 24.34 19.79
N SER A 179 32.02 23.19 19.62
CA SER A 179 31.34 21.92 19.36
C SER A 179 30.58 21.48 20.61
N PRO A 180 29.38 20.87 20.45
CA PRO A 180 29.11 19.71 21.28
C PRO A 180 28.79 18.47 20.43
N THR A 181 29.74 17.53 20.48
CA THR A 181 29.53 16.10 20.34
C THR A 181 28.40 15.64 21.28
N GLY A 182 27.28 15.22 20.70
CA GLY A 182 26.19 14.52 21.38
C GLY A 182 26.14 13.04 20.97
N PRO A 183 25.90 12.12 21.93
CA PRO A 183 26.05 10.68 21.73
C PRO A 183 24.97 10.09 20.80
N ILE A 184 25.44 9.44 19.75
CA ILE A 184 24.71 8.52 18.88
C ILE A 184 24.27 7.32 19.72
N LEU A 185 22.97 7.19 19.96
CA LEU A 185 22.38 5.99 20.54
C LEU A 185 21.95 5.06 19.40
N PRO A 186 22.35 3.78 19.40
CA PRO A 186 21.79 2.80 18.47
C PRO A 186 20.35 2.50 18.88
N VAL A 187 19.38 2.87 18.05
CA VAL A 187 18.01 2.40 18.19
C VAL A 187 17.95 0.97 17.66
N THR A 188 18.21 0.03 18.56
CA THR A 188 17.98 -1.40 18.35
C THR A 188 16.51 -1.73 18.54
N GLY A 189 15.90 -2.40 17.56
CA GLY A 189 15.00 -3.52 17.83
C GLY A 189 13.51 -3.26 17.66
N LEU A 190 12.97 -3.60 16.49
CA LEU A 190 11.60 -4.09 16.38
C LEU A 190 11.57 -5.58 16.75
N PRO A 191 10.79 -6.01 17.75
CA PRO A 191 10.59 -7.42 18.02
C PRO A 191 9.71 -8.03 16.92
N LEU A 192 10.33 -8.79 16.01
CA LEU A 192 9.64 -9.79 15.19
C LEU A 192 9.14 -10.90 16.12
N GLY A 193 7.96 -10.70 16.71
CA GLY A 193 7.36 -11.66 17.62
C GLY A 193 5.84 -11.60 17.54
N THR A 194 5.25 -12.42 16.67
CA THR A 194 4.33 -13.51 17.00
C THR A 194 3.51 -13.90 15.78
N ALA A 195 3.89 -14.97 15.09
CA ALA A 195 3.03 -15.63 14.10
C ALA A 195 3.25 -17.14 14.14
N PHE A 196 2.87 -17.82 15.22
CA PHE A 196 2.77 -19.29 15.26
C PHE A 196 1.78 -19.78 16.32
N VAL A 197 0.47 -19.59 16.14
CA VAL A 197 -0.55 -20.40 16.85
C VAL A 197 -1.83 -20.53 16.01
N THR A 198 -1.84 -21.37 14.96
CA THR A 198 -3.12 -21.86 14.35
C THR A 198 -2.95 -23.16 13.52
N ALA A 199 -1.97 -24.03 13.82
CA ALA A 199 -1.83 -25.30 13.09
C ALA A 199 -2.55 -26.51 13.72
N ALA A 200 -3.00 -26.42 14.98
CA ALA A 200 -3.53 -27.60 15.71
C ALA A 200 -5.02 -27.87 15.51
N ALA A 201 -5.82 -26.88 15.08
CA ALA A 201 -7.28 -27.02 14.99
C ALA A 201 -7.74 -27.85 13.76
N LEU A 202 -7.02 -27.78 12.64
CA LEU A 202 -7.39 -28.49 11.40
C LEU A 202 -7.10 -30.00 11.46
N ALA A 203 -6.09 -30.42 12.24
CA ALA A 203 -5.74 -31.83 12.37
C ALA A 203 -6.82 -32.65 13.12
N ALA A 204 -7.47 -32.07 14.12
CA ALA A 204 -8.52 -32.75 14.90
C ALA A 204 -9.81 -32.93 14.09
N ALA A 205 -10.18 -31.94 13.28
CA ALA A 205 -11.36 -32.03 12.40
C ALA A 205 -11.17 -33.10 11.30
N GLY A 206 -9.97 -33.19 10.70
CA GLY A 206 -9.65 -34.22 9.71
C GLY A 206 -9.70 -35.65 10.27
N ALA A 207 -9.20 -35.86 11.49
CA ALA A 207 -9.22 -37.18 12.12
C ALA A 207 -10.64 -37.66 12.47
N ALA A 208 -11.51 -36.75 12.92
CA ALA A 208 -12.92 -37.08 13.20
C ALA A 208 -13.66 -37.51 11.93
N LEU A 209 -13.43 -36.83 10.80
CA LEU A 209 -14.07 -37.18 9.53
C LEU A 209 -13.62 -38.56 9.03
N LEU A 210 -12.31 -38.87 9.10
CA LEU A 210 -11.77 -40.17 8.69
C LEU A 210 -12.29 -41.33 9.54
N LEU A 211 -12.49 -41.13 10.85
CA LEU A 211 -13.08 -42.14 11.73
C LEU A 211 -14.56 -42.39 11.43
N ILE A 212 -15.31 -41.35 11.04
CA ILE A 212 -16.71 -41.50 10.64
C ILE A 212 -16.81 -42.26 9.31
N LEU A 213 -15.91 -42.00 8.35
CA LEU A 213 -15.88 -42.72 7.07
C LEU A 213 -15.54 -44.20 7.26
N ARG A 214 -14.52 -44.53 8.06
CA ARG A 214 -14.16 -45.94 8.36
C ARG A 214 -15.27 -46.73 9.05
N ARG A 215 -16.09 -46.06 9.88
CA ARG A 215 -17.21 -46.73 10.55
C ARG A 215 -18.31 -47.19 9.60
N ARG A 216 -18.47 -46.53 8.45
CA ARG A 216 -19.49 -46.89 7.47
C ARG A 216 -19.11 -48.17 6.70
N GLU A 217 -17.83 -48.35 6.37
CA GLU A 217 -17.35 -49.55 5.67
C GLU A 217 -17.55 -50.84 6.48
N SER A 218 -17.56 -50.75 7.82
CA SER A 218 -17.78 -51.91 8.70
C SER A 218 -19.24 -52.33 8.83
N GLN A 219 -20.20 -51.55 8.32
CA GLN A 219 -21.63 -51.88 8.39
C GLN A 219 -22.15 -52.56 7.11
N GLU A 220 -21.31 -52.73 6.09
CA GLU A 220 -21.66 -53.36 4.82
C GLU A 220 -21.09 -54.80 4.67
N SER A 221 -20.55 -55.39 5.74
CA SER A 221 -20.09 -56.79 5.80
C SER A 221 -20.94 -57.65 6.72
#